data_AF-A0A3A4QRE1-F1
#
_entry.id   AF-A0A3A4QRE1-F1
#
_cell.length_a   1.000
_cell.length_b   1.000
_cell.length_c   1.000
_cell.angle_alpha   90.00
_cell.angle_beta   90.00
_cell.angle_gamma   90.00
#
_symmetry.space_group_name_H-M   'P 1'
#
loop_
_entity.id
_entity.type
_entity.pdbx_description
1 polymer ?
#
loop_
_entity_poly.entity_id
_entity_poly.type
_entity_poly.pdbx_seq_one_letter_code
_entity_poly.pdbx_strand_id
1 'polypeptide(L)'
;MHSKKIRPVKTLFFFIFLLSSCASPASVATLEIATLPGFPTETAVLPTIISTPTNTPVPALARAQYTLNTTIDYDAHTVSVDETILYPNLTGNQLNTLVIAIVPNLWQDSFNLAGIAVDGAPTTTYSISGQRLDIALASSLPAGSVVKVGMQYTLSLPFAEQEDPGISRPRIYGYTARQMNLTNWYPFVVPYINGEWILHEPWYYGEHLVYDAADYQVDVKFTDSAAAPIVAASGFPEQLADSIRYSITAARSFALAASREFQVSSTQVGDVNISSYYFPFYEKGGQAALQASAEALQVYSQYYGPYSHKSLAIVMGDFNDGMEFSAFYYLPKSAYDLYQDSFASLLTAVAVHETAHQWWFEQVANDQALQPWLDESLATYSERIYYEKVHPDLLSWWWMYRIDIYNPQGFVDIPIYAGQGFRPYTNAAYFRGAHFLEDLRIRIGDDAFFSFLQDYLVQNRDRIATANDFFRILSQHTGTDYSDLVRKYFQNIYQ
;
A
#
# COMPACT_ATOMS: atom_id res chain seq x y z
N MET A 1 -6.96 56.33 41.22
CA MET A 1 -8.39 56.33 40.89
C MET A 1 -8.77 54.97 40.32
N HIS A 2 -9.74 54.31 40.96
CA HIS A 2 -10.61 53.23 40.50
C HIS A 2 -10.04 51.86 40.06
N SER A 3 -10.09 50.95 41.05
CA SER A 3 -10.20 49.49 40.98
C SER A 3 -11.48 49.00 40.28
N LYS A 4 -11.42 47.86 39.57
CA LYS A 4 -12.49 46.85 39.38
C LYS A 4 -11.83 45.51 39.00
N LYS A 5 -11.60 44.59 39.94
CA LYS A 5 -12.46 43.47 40.41
C LYS A 5 -12.79 42.39 39.36
N ILE A 6 -12.07 41.29 39.52
CA ILE A 6 -12.32 39.91 39.04
C ILE A 6 -13.63 39.36 39.62
N ARG A 7 -14.38 38.55 38.86
CA ARG A 7 -15.19 37.43 39.36
C ARG A 7 -15.44 36.36 38.27
N PRO A 8 -15.65 35.07 38.66
CA PRO A 8 -15.43 33.90 37.81
C PRO A 8 -16.71 33.38 37.12
N VAL A 9 -16.54 32.70 36.00
CA VAL A 9 -17.60 31.94 35.30
C VAL A 9 -17.78 30.59 35.99
N LYS A 10 -19.01 30.29 36.42
CA LYS A 10 -19.40 29.03 37.07
C LYS A 10 -19.86 28.02 36.02
N THR A 11 -19.28 26.83 36.08
CA THR A 11 -19.74 25.58 35.47
C THR A 11 -21.12 25.19 36.01
N LEU A 12 -22.06 24.83 35.14
CA LEU A 12 -23.36 24.28 35.52
C LEU A 12 -23.47 22.85 34.97
N PHE A 13 -23.40 21.87 35.86
CA PHE A 13 -23.73 20.47 35.62
C PHE A 13 -25.25 20.30 35.67
N PHE A 14 -25.85 19.70 34.64
CA PHE A 14 -27.24 19.26 34.66
C PHE A 14 -27.28 17.76 35.00
N PHE A 15 -27.66 17.45 36.23
CA PHE A 15 -28.03 16.10 36.67
C PHE A 15 -29.52 15.89 36.38
N ILE A 16 -29.87 14.92 35.53
CA ILE A 16 -31.25 14.45 35.37
C ILE A 16 -31.42 13.20 36.24
N PHE A 17 -32.19 13.34 37.31
CA PHE A 17 -32.76 12.25 38.10
C PHE A 17 -33.98 11.68 37.36
N LEU A 18 -33.95 10.40 37.01
CA LEU A 18 -35.15 9.65 36.62
C LEU A 18 -35.63 8.84 37.83
N LEU A 19 -36.76 9.27 38.38
CA LEU A 19 -37.50 8.61 39.45
C LEU A 19 -38.24 7.39 38.89
N SER A 20 -38.08 6.27 39.57
CA SER A 20 -38.89 5.07 39.46
C SER A 20 -40.31 5.32 40.00
N SER A 21 -41.32 4.91 39.25
CA SER A 21 -42.67 4.73 39.80
C SER A 21 -43.24 3.39 39.32
N CYS A 22 -43.65 2.57 40.28
CA CYS A 22 -44.33 1.31 40.08
C CYS A 22 -45.82 1.54 39.82
N ALA A 23 -46.37 0.89 38.80
CA ALA A 23 -47.79 0.55 38.74
C ALA A 23 -47.95 -0.74 37.90
N SER A 24 -48.63 -1.73 38.46
CA SER A 24 -49.05 -2.98 37.80
C SER A 24 -50.59 -3.04 37.74
N PRO A 25 -51.21 -4.06 37.11
CA PRO A 25 -51.61 -4.02 35.71
C PRO A 25 -53.14 -4.10 35.54
N ALA A 26 -53.66 -3.70 34.38
CA ALA A 26 -55.06 -3.92 34.01
C ALA A 26 -55.21 -5.10 33.04
N SER A 27 -56.15 -5.98 33.40
CA SER A 27 -56.58 -7.24 32.78
C SER A 27 -57.08 -7.09 31.33
N VAL A 28 -56.71 -8.06 30.47
CA VAL A 28 -57.43 -8.36 29.22
C VAL A 28 -57.79 -9.84 29.22
N ALA A 29 -59.05 -10.11 28.85
CA ALA A 29 -59.79 -11.34 29.09
C ALA A 29 -59.30 -12.57 28.31
N THR A 30 -59.38 -13.71 29.00
CA THR A 30 -59.23 -15.08 28.51
C THR A 30 -60.47 -15.54 27.75
N LEU A 31 -60.29 -16.12 26.56
CA LEU A 31 -61.28 -16.96 25.88
C LEU A 31 -60.94 -18.43 26.16
N GLU A 32 -61.87 -19.14 26.78
CA GLU A 32 -61.84 -20.60 26.95
C GLU A 32 -62.10 -21.31 25.62
N ILE A 33 -61.26 -22.28 25.27
CA ILE A 33 -61.55 -23.30 24.27
C ILE A 33 -61.44 -24.67 24.94
N ALA A 34 -62.51 -25.45 24.78
CA ALA A 34 -62.77 -26.73 25.41
C ALA A 34 -61.72 -27.81 25.10
N THR A 35 -61.44 -28.65 26.09
CA THR A 35 -60.60 -29.84 26.00
C THR A 35 -61.34 -31.00 25.33
N LEU A 36 -60.72 -31.61 24.33
CA LEU A 36 -61.15 -32.89 23.72
C LEU A 36 -60.32 -34.05 24.29
N PRO A 37 -60.87 -35.29 24.35
CA PRO A 37 -60.18 -36.44 24.93
C PRO A 37 -59.04 -36.95 24.03
N GLY A 38 -57.98 -37.47 24.65
CA GLY A 38 -56.82 -38.04 23.96
C GLY A 38 -57.12 -39.30 23.16
N PHE A 39 -56.50 -39.40 21.99
CA PHE A 39 -56.43 -40.61 21.16
C PHE A 39 -55.03 -41.22 21.25
N PRO A 40 -54.90 -42.56 21.18
CA PRO A 40 -53.65 -43.27 21.40
C PRO A 40 -52.63 -43.04 20.27
N THR A 41 -51.37 -42.99 20.70
CA THR A 41 -50.14 -42.87 19.93
C THR A 41 -50.01 -43.97 18.87
N GLU A 42 -49.86 -43.58 17.61
CA GLU A 42 -49.24 -44.42 16.58
C GLU A 42 -48.06 -43.65 15.96
N THR A 43 -46.86 -44.15 16.25
CA THR A 43 -45.60 -43.55 15.81
C THR A 43 -45.38 -43.87 14.34
N ALA A 44 -45.67 -42.92 13.46
CA ALA A 44 -45.21 -42.97 12.07
C ALA A 44 -43.80 -42.37 11.99
N VAL A 45 -42.81 -43.21 11.66
CA VAL A 45 -41.45 -42.77 11.36
C VAL A 45 -41.48 -42.03 10.01
N LEU A 46 -41.36 -40.70 10.04
CA LEU A 46 -41.11 -39.90 8.84
C LEU A 46 -39.70 -40.22 8.31
N PRO A 47 -39.52 -40.41 6.98
CA PRO A 47 -38.19 -40.59 6.42
C PRO A 47 -37.36 -39.34 6.69
N THR A 48 -36.16 -39.56 7.24
CA THR A 48 -35.14 -38.52 7.39
C THR A 48 -34.84 -37.93 6.01
N ILE A 49 -35.32 -36.71 5.77
CA ILE A 49 -34.86 -35.91 4.65
C ILE A 49 -33.42 -35.54 5.00
N ILE A 50 -32.46 -36.22 4.37
CA ILE A 50 -31.07 -35.80 4.37
C ILE A 50 -31.08 -34.47 3.61
N SER A 51 -31.03 -33.36 4.33
CA SER A 51 -30.74 -32.06 3.74
C SER A 51 -29.40 -32.18 3.05
N THR A 52 -29.42 -32.19 1.72
CA THR A 52 -28.23 -31.96 0.91
C THR A 52 -27.59 -30.66 1.45
N PRO A 53 -26.29 -30.61 1.72
CA PRO A 53 -25.66 -29.35 2.11
C PRO A 53 -26.02 -28.34 1.03
N THR A 54 -26.79 -27.33 1.42
CA THR A 54 -27.06 -26.20 0.55
C THR A 54 -25.70 -25.57 0.32
N ASN A 55 -25.19 -25.66 -0.91
CA ASN A 55 -24.07 -24.86 -1.36
C ASN A 55 -24.51 -23.40 -1.22
N THR A 56 -24.36 -22.84 -0.01
CA THR A 56 -24.31 -21.40 0.16
C THR A 56 -23.20 -20.96 -0.78
N PRO A 57 -23.48 -20.13 -1.80
CA PRO A 57 -22.42 -19.60 -2.65
C PRO A 57 -21.43 -18.93 -1.70
N VAL A 58 -20.20 -19.46 -1.63
CA VAL A 58 -19.11 -18.72 -0.97
C VAL A 58 -19.11 -17.36 -1.67
N PRO A 59 -19.25 -16.24 -0.93
CA PRO A 59 -19.24 -14.92 -1.55
C PRO A 59 -18.03 -14.84 -2.47
N ALA A 60 -18.25 -14.50 -3.74
CA ALA A 60 -17.16 -14.34 -4.69
C ALA A 60 -16.24 -13.26 -4.14
N LEU A 61 -15.02 -13.65 -3.79
CA LEU A 61 -14.06 -12.76 -3.21
C LEU A 61 -13.47 -11.87 -4.32
N ALA A 62 -13.60 -10.54 -4.16
CA ALA A 62 -13.25 -9.58 -5.21
C ALA A 62 -11.73 -9.47 -5.45
N ARG A 63 -10.91 -9.78 -4.43
CA ARG A 63 -9.45 -9.75 -4.46
C ARG A 63 -8.86 -10.59 -3.34
N ALA A 64 -7.58 -10.93 -3.41
CA ALA A 64 -6.94 -11.72 -2.37
C ALA A 64 -7.06 -11.06 -0.99
N GLN A 65 -7.22 -11.86 0.06
CA GLN A 65 -7.21 -11.40 1.45
C GLN A 65 -6.07 -12.05 2.20
N TYR A 66 -5.30 -11.22 2.90
CA TYR A 66 -4.16 -11.62 3.69
C TYR A 66 -4.46 -11.33 5.16
N THR A 67 -4.39 -12.37 5.99
CA THR A 67 -4.45 -12.26 7.44
C THR A 67 -3.12 -12.69 8.03
N LEU A 68 -2.41 -11.79 8.68
CA LEU A 68 -1.10 -12.04 9.29
C LEU A 68 -1.20 -11.85 10.79
N ASN A 69 -0.94 -12.90 11.57
CA ASN A 69 -0.76 -12.80 13.01
C ASN A 69 0.74 -12.79 13.28
N THR A 70 1.25 -11.63 13.69
CA THR A 70 2.68 -11.33 13.67
C THR A 70 3.18 -11.06 15.08
N THR A 71 4.12 -11.87 15.54
CA THR A 71 4.85 -11.65 16.80
C THR A 71 6.27 -11.19 16.50
N ILE A 72 6.64 -10.01 16.95
CA ILE A 72 7.95 -9.39 16.73
C ILE A 72 8.75 -9.44 18.03
N ASP A 73 9.93 -10.04 17.97
CA ASP A 73 10.98 -9.83 18.96
C ASP A 73 11.91 -8.73 18.44
N TYR A 74 11.71 -7.52 18.95
CA TYR A 74 12.40 -6.33 18.47
C TYR A 74 13.91 -6.38 18.76
N ASP A 75 14.31 -6.90 19.92
CA ASP A 75 15.71 -6.93 20.35
C ASP A 75 16.47 -8.11 19.73
N ALA A 76 15.80 -9.24 19.49
CA ALA A 76 16.37 -10.37 18.77
C ALA A 76 16.35 -10.20 17.24
N HIS A 77 15.64 -9.18 16.73
CA HIS A 77 15.40 -8.94 15.30
C HIS A 77 14.78 -10.16 14.61
N THR A 78 13.79 -10.78 15.26
CA THR A 78 13.07 -11.93 14.70
C THR A 78 11.57 -11.68 14.66
N VAL A 79 10.90 -12.31 13.69
CA VAL A 79 9.46 -12.21 13.49
C VAL A 79 8.89 -13.61 13.32
N SER A 80 7.82 -13.93 14.02
CA SER A 80 7.04 -15.16 13.81
C SER A 80 5.68 -14.81 13.23
N VAL A 81 5.27 -15.54 12.20
CA VAL A 81 4.04 -15.23 11.45
C VAL A 81 3.20 -16.48 11.24
N ASP A 82 1.93 -16.38 11.61
CA ASP A 82 0.85 -17.25 11.13
C ASP A 82 0.06 -16.49 10.07
N GLU A 83 0.30 -16.83 8.80
CA GLU A 83 -0.33 -16.20 7.65
C GLU A 83 -1.46 -17.06 7.08
N THR A 84 -2.54 -16.41 6.67
CA THR A 84 -3.61 -16.99 5.86
C THR A 84 -3.86 -16.13 4.64
N ILE A 85 -3.80 -16.75 3.46
CA ILE A 85 -4.16 -16.16 2.18
C ILE A 85 -5.46 -16.79 1.72
N LEU A 86 -6.50 -15.98 1.51
CA LEU A 86 -7.67 -16.37 0.71
C LEU A 86 -7.46 -15.83 -0.70
N TYR A 87 -7.16 -16.71 -1.64
CA TYR A 87 -6.85 -16.32 -3.03
C TYR A 87 -8.02 -16.67 -3.96
N PRO A 88 -8.71 -15.67 -4.55
CA PRO A 88 -9.67 -15.91 -5.61
C PRO A 88 -8.96 -16.08 -6.95
N ASN A 89 -9.25 -17.17 -7.66
CA ASN A 89 -8.74 -17.38 -9.01
C ASN A 89 -9.52 -16.51 -10.02
N LEU A 90 -9.06 -15.27 -10.20
CA LEU A 90 -9.63 -14.32 -11.15
C LEU A 90 -8.92 -14.35 -12.52
N THR A 91 -8.02 -15.31 -12.73
CA THR A 91 -7.16 -15.40 -13.92
C THR A 91 -7.89 -15.78 -15.21
N GLY A 92 -9.14 -16.25 -15.10
CA GLY A 92 -9.90 -16.84 -16.21
C GLY A 92 -9.46 -18.25 -16.59
N ASN A 93 -8.38 -18.78 -15.99
CA ASN A 93 -7.82 -20.09 -16.28
C ASN A 93 -8.00 -21.05 -15.10
N GLN A 94 -7.98 -22.36 -15.39
CA GLN A 94 -7.84 -23.36 -14.35
C GLN A 94 -6.37 -23.43 -13.91
N LEU A 95 -6.11 -23.33 -12.61
CA LEU A 95 -4.75 -23.35 -12.05
C LEU A 95 -4.44 -24.71 -11.42
N ASN A 96 -3.24 -25.23 -11.64
CA ASN A 96 -2.74 -26.44 -10.96
C ASN A 96 -1.61 -26.12 -9.98
N THR A 97 -1.08 -24.90 -10.04
CA THR A 97 0.02 -24.40 -9.21
C THR A 97 -0.27 -22.97 -8.84
N LEU A 98 0.08 -22.56 -7.62
CA LEU A 98 0.20 -21.16 -7.23
C LEU A 98 1.68 -20.79 -7.14
N VAL A 99 2.01 -19.59 -7.58
CA VAL A 99 3.35 -19.02 -7.45
C VAL A 99 3.32 -17.90 -6.43
N ILE A 100 4.16 -18.02 -5.42
CA ILE A 100 4.26 -17.11 -4.29
C ILE A 100 5.66 -16.51 -4.28
N ALA A 101 5.75 -15.19 -4.18
CA ALA A 101 7.00 -14.49 -3.94
C ALA A 101 7.32 -14.51 -2.44
N ILE A 102 8.53 -14.93 -2.09
CA ILE A 102 9.11 -14.92 -0.74
C ILE A 102 10.40 -14.12 -0.81
N VAL A 103 10.26 -12.81 -0.91
CA VAL A 103 11.40 -11.88 -1.03
C VAL A 103 12.40 -12.06 0.13
N PRO A 104 11.99 -12.31 1.41
CA PRO A 104 12.93 -12.58 2.49
C PRO A 104 13.88 -13.76 2.25
N ASN A 105 13.52 -14.71 1.37
CA ASN A 105 14.37 -15.85 1.06
C ASN A 105 15.57 -15.49 0.15
N LEU A 106 15.67 -14.24 -0.32
CA LEU A 106 16.86 -13.72 -0.99
C LEU A 106 18.02 -13.48 -0.02
N TRP A 107 17.75 -13.37 1.28
CA TRP A 107 18.78 -13.23 2.31
C TRP A 107 19.02 -14.57 2.98
N GLN A 108 20.31 -14.93 3.07
CA GLN A 108 20.73 -16.17 3.71
C GLN A 108 20.16 -16.25 5.14
N ASP A 109 19.54 -17.40 5.44
CA ASP A 109 18.96 -17.74 6.75
C ASP A 109 17.83 -16.80 7.23
N SER A 110 17.35 -15.88 6.38
CA SER A 110 16.35 -14.91 6.79
C SER A 110 14.94 -15.51 6.83
N PHE A 111 14.56 -16.38 5.91
CA PHE A 111 13.23 -17.00 5.89
C PHE A 111 13.29 -18.47 6.33
N ASN A 112 12.50 -18.84 7.33
CA ASN A 112 12.36 -20.23 7.76
C ASN A 112 10.90 -20.67 7.74
N LEU A 113 10.56 -21.54 6.79
CA LEU A 113 9.22 -22.09 6.65
C LEU A 113 9.03 -23.29 7.58
N ALA A 114 8.07 -23.18 8.51
CA ALA A 114 7.71 -24.25 9.43
C ALA A 114 6.59 -25.15 8.87
N GLY A 115 5.67 -24.60 8.08
CA GLY A 115 4.60 -25.40 7.47
C GLY A 115 3.74 -24.64 6.46
N ILE A 116 3.16 -25.39 5.52
CA ILE A 116 2.18 -24.92 4.54
C ILE A 116 0.96 -25.84 4.61
N ALA A 117 -0.24 -25.25 4.51
CA ALA A 117 -1.49 -25.96 4.30
C ALA A 117 -2.29 -25.35 3.14
N VAL A 118 -2.95 -26.20 2.36
CA VAL A 118 -3.91 -25.80 1.32
C VAL A 118 -5.29 -26.33 1.70
N ASP A 119 -6.27 -25.44 1.80
CA ASP A 119 -7.63 -25.72 2.28
C ASP A 119 -7.66 -26.47 3.62
N GLY A 120 -6.70 -26.14 4.49
CA GLY A 120 -6.54 -26.75 5.82
C GLY A 120 -5.81 -28.09 5.84
N ALA A 121 -5.47 -28.67 4.68
CA ALA A 121 -4.67 -29.88 4.60
C ALA A 121 -3.17 -29.53 4.50
N PRO A 122 -2.31 -30.01 5.42
CA PRO A 122 -0.87 -29.84 5.30
C PRO A 122 -0.35 -30.37 3.96
N THR A 123 0.57 -29.65 3.33
CA THR A 123 1.19 -30.07 2.07
C THR A 123 2.71 -29.99 2.12
N THR A 124 3.35 -30.96 1.49
CA THR A 124 4.80 -30.99 1.22
C THR A 124 5.10 -30.93 -0.28
N THR A 125 4.08 -30.80 -1.13
CA THR A 125 4.23 -30.75 -2.59
C THR A 125 4.46 -29.32 -3.05
N TYR A 126 5.61 -28.77 -2.67
CA TYR A 126 6.05 -27.43 -3.06
C TYR A 126 7.56 -27.41 -3.32
N SER A 127 8.03 -26.38 -4.03
CA SER A 127 9.45 -26.12 -4.22
C SER A 127 9.77 -24.66 -3.99
N ILE A 128 10.91 -24.38 -3.35
CA ILE A 128 11.45 -23.03 -3.16
C ILE A 128 12.74 -22.91 -3.97
N SER A 129 12.84 -21.86 -4.78
CA SER A 129 14.05 -21.50 -5.54
C SER A 129 14.22 -19.99 -5.54
N GLY A 130 15.27 -19.49 -4.88
CA GLY A 130 15.42 -18.05 -4.64
C GLY A 130 14.18 -17.51 -3.93
N GLN A 131 13.61 -16.42 -4.43
CA GLN A 131 12.35 -15.87 -3.91
C GLN A 131 11.08 -16.59 -4.39
N ARG A 132 11.18 -17.61 -5.25
CA ARG A 132 10.01 -18.26 -5.83
C ARG A 132 9.59 -19.48 -5.03
N LEU A 133 8.34 -19.51 -4.57
CA LEU A 133 7.68 -20.69 -4.02
C LEU A 133 6.58 -21.16 -5.00
N ASP A 134 6.72 -22.36 -5.54
CA ASP A 134 5.68 -23.03 -6.32
C ASP A 134 4.95 -24.03 -5.43
N ILE A 135 3.63 -23.86 -5.24
CA ILE A 135 2.77 -24.80 -4.51
C ILE A 135 1.93 -25.58 -5.52
N ALA A 136 2.12 -26.90 -5.60
CA ALA A 136 1.26 -27.77 -6.40
C ALA A 136 -0.08 -27.99 -5.70
N LEU A 137 -1.19 -27.76 -6.42
CA LEU A 137 -2.53 -27.94 -5.90
C LEU A 137 -2.99 -29.39 -6.10
N ALA A 138 -3.43 -30.04 -5.01
CA ALA A 138 -3.90 -31.43 -5.05
C ALA A 138 -5.16 -31.59 -5.92
N SER A 139 -5.98 -30.55 -5.98
CA SER A 139 -7.09 -30.41 -6.93
C SER A 139 -6.89 -29.13 -7.69
N SER A 140 -7.09 -29.17 -9.01
CA SER A 140 -7.03 -27.98 -9.85
C SER A 140 -8.05 -26.95 -9.37
N LEU A 141 -7.66 -25.67 -9.34
CA LEU A 141 -8.48 -24.55 -8.92
C LEU A 141 -9.20 -23.94 -10.13
N PRO A 142 -10.53 -24.10 -10.30
CA PRO A 142 -11.26 -23.53 -11.42
C PRO A 142 -11.28 -21.99 -11.37
N ALA A 143 -11.45 -21.35 -12.52
CA ALA A 143 -11.69 -19.91 -12.57
C ALA A 143 -12.93 -19.52 -11.74
N GLY A 144 -12.82 -18.43 -10.97
CA GLY A 144 -13.88 -17.92 -10.08
C GLY A 144 -13.99 -18.65 -8.73
N SER A 145 -13.19 -19.68 -8.48
CA SER A 145 -13.13 -20.34 -7.18
C SER A 145 -12.07 -19.73 -6.26
N VAL A 146 -12.12 -20.07 -4.97
CA VAL A 146 -11.20 -19.55 -3.94
C VAL A 146 -10.42 -20.71 -3.34
N VAL A 147 -9.13 -20.52 -3.11
CA VAL A 147 -8.27 -21.43 -2.32
C VAL A 147 -7.78 -20.73 -1.07
N LYS A 148 -7.71 -21.47 0.04
CA LYS A 148 -7.07 -21.00 1.27
C LYS A 148 -5.66 -21.56 1.37
N VAL A 149 -4.66 -20.71 1.48
CA VAL A 149 -3.28 -21.10 1.79
C VAL A 149 -2.96 -20.63 3.22
N GLY A 150 -2.52 -21.53 4.08
CA GLY A 150 -2.01 -21.21 5.41
C GLY A 150 -0.50 -21.44 5.46
N MET A 151 0.25 -20.51 6.05
CA MET A 151 1.70 -20.61 6.19
C MET A 151 2.14 -20.22 7.59
N GLN A 152 3.08 -20.98 8.14
CA GLN A 152 3.75 -20.68 9.40
C GLN A 152 5.23 -20.53 9.11
N TYR A 153 5.80 -19.38 9.45
CA TYR A 153 7.21 -19.12 9.19
C TYR A 153 7.79 -18.15 10.21
N THR A 154 9.11 -18.15 10.30
CA THR A 154 9.86 -17.15 11.03
C THR A 154 10.80 -16.39 10.10
N LEU A 155 11.06 -15.14 10.48
CA LEU A 155 12.03 -14.26 9.85
C LEU A 155 13.16 -13.98 10.83
N SER A 156 14.40 -14.19 10.39
CA SER A 156 15.59 -13.60 11.01
C SER A 156 15.96 -12.39 10.18
N LEU A 157 15.78 -11.19 10.73
CA LEU A 157 15.97 -9.97 9.95
C LEU A 157 17.47 -9.74 9.75
N PRO A 158 17.94 -9.52 8.50
CA PRO A 158 19.33 -9.21 8.26
C PRO A 158 19.63 -7.78 8.74
N PHE A 159 20.89 -7.52 9.08
CA PHE A 159 21.34 -6.14 9.23
C PHE A 159 21.24 -5.45 7.86
N ALA A 160 20.47 -4.37 7.82
CA ALA A 160 20.26 -3.54 6.65
C ALA A 160 21.50 -2.65 6.43
N GLU A 161 22.56 -3.27 5.93
CA GLU A 161 23.82 -2.61 5.60
C GLU A 161 23.58 -1.46 4.61
N GLN A 162 24.13 -0.30 4.96
CA GLN A 162 24.01 0.93 4.18
C GLN A 162 25.31 1.15 3.41
N GLU A 163 25.29 0.81 2.13
CA GLU A 163 26.38 1.13 1.20
C GLU A 163 26.04 2.39 0.39
N ASP A 164 27.00 2.84 -0.44
CA ASP A 164 26.73 3.89 -1.42
C ASP A 164 25.63 3.39 -2.38
N PRO A 165 24.50 4.13 -2.56
CA PRO A 165 23.42 3.73 -3.47
C PRO A 165 23.86 3.61 -4.93
N GLY A 166 24.99 4.25 -5.30
CA GLY A 166 25.64 4.08 -6.60
C GLY A 166 26.54 2.83 -6.70
N ILE A 167 26.73 2.09 -5.60
CA ILE A 167 27.54 0.86 -5.47
C ILE A 167 26.69 -0.36 -5.10
N SER A 168 25.62 -0.24 -4.32
CA SER A 168 24.60 -1.29 -4.20
C SER A 168 23.22 -0.73 -3.89
N ARG A 169 22.18 -1.50 -4.23
CA ARG A 169 20.79 -1.15 -3.89
C ARG A 169 20.67 -1.00 -2.37
N PRO A 170 20.12 0.11 -1.85
CA PRO A 170 19.85 0.27 -0.43
C PRO A 170 19.05 -0.91 0.13
N ARG A 171 19.52 -1.50 1.23
CA ARG A 171 18.80 -2.57 1.91
C ARG A 171 17.73 -1.95 2.80
N ILE A 172 16.47 -2.10 2.38
CA ILE A 172 15.31 -1.55 3.10
C ILE A 172 14.73 -2.59 4.07
N TYR A 173 14.61 -3.86 3.66
CA TYR A 173 14.18 -4.96 4.54
C TYR A 173 15.30 -5.33 5.52
N GLY A 174 14.96 -5.41 6.82
CA GLY A 174 15.90 -5.78 7.88
C GLY A 174 15.88 -4.84 9.07
N TYR A 175 17.04 -4.66 9.70
CA TYR A 175 17.21 -3.73 10.83
C TYR A 175 18.50 -2.91 10.76
N THR A 176 18.47 -1.70 11.30
CA THR A 176 19.64 -0.87 11.61
C THR A 176 19.78 -0.70 13.13
N ALA A 177 20.73 0.11 13.59
CA ALA A 177 20.83 0.45 15.00
C ALA A 177 19.60 1.21 15.54
N ARG A 178 18.83 1.88 14.68
CA ARG A 178 17.71 2.75 15.08
C ARG A 178 16.34 2.20 14.69
N GLN A 179 16.26 1.32 13.68
CA GLN A 179 15.00 1.03 13.00
C GLN A 179 14.93 -0.42 12.56
N MET A 180 13.75 -1.02 12.71
CA MET A 180 13.36 -2.26 12.04
C MET A 180 12.41 -1.94 10.90
N ASN A 181 12.61 -2.58 9.75
CA ASN A 181 11.83 -2.37 8.53
C ASN A 181 11.35 -3.71 7.97
N LEU A 182 10.04 -3.84 7.84
CA LEU A 182 9.36 -4.98 7.24
C LEU A 182 8.70 -4.51 5.95
N THR A 183 9.42 -4.68 4.86
CA THR A 183 8.99 -4.40 3.48
C THR A 183 9.09 -5.67 2.67
N ASN A 184 8.07 -5.96 1.85
CA ASN A 184 7.99 -7.19 1.04
C ASN A 184 8.26 -8.46 1.87
N TRP A 185 7.91 -8.44 3.16
CA TRP A 185 8.41 -9.34 4.20
C TRP A 185 7.55 -10.60 4.37
N TYR A 186 6.39 -10.63 3.72
CA TYR A 186 5.46 -11.74 3.76
C TYR A 186 5.38 -12.41 2.39
N PRO A 187 5.19 -13.73 2.35
CA PRO A 187 4.86 -14.44 1.12
C PRO A 187 3.57 -13.91 0.48
N PHE A 188 3.59 -13.57 -0.82
CA PHE A 188 2.38 -13.14 -1.53
C PHE A 188 2.22 -13.83 -2.88
N VAL A 189 0.97 -14.07 -3.30
CA VAL A 189 0.68 -14.66 -4.61
C VAL A 189 0.96 -13.62 -5.68
N VAL A 190 1.83 -13.96 -6.64
CA VAL A 190 2.20 -13.02 -7.71
C VAL A 190 1.11 -12.93 -8.78
N PRO A 191 1.02 -11.84 -9.55
CA PRO A 191 0.03 -11.72 -10.61
C PRO A 191 0.18 -12.82 -11.67
N TYR A 192 -0.96 -13.27 -12.23
CA TYR A 192 -0.99 -14.16 -13.38
C TYR A 192 -1.51 -13.41 -14.60
N ILE A 193 -0.60 -13.08 -15.52
CA ILE A 193 -0.86 -12.21 -16.67
C ILE A 193 -0.52 -12.98 -17.94
N ASN A 194 -1.44 -13.00 -18.91
CA ASN A 194 -1.25 -13.62 -20.23
C ASN A 194 -0.78 -15.09 -20.21
N GLY A 195 -1.17 -15.86 -19.19
CA GLY A 195 -0.81 -17.27 -19.09
C GLY A 195 0.41 -17.55 -18.22
N GLU A 196 1.04 -16.52 -17.65
CA GLU A 196 2.29 -16.63 -16.91
C GLU A 196 2.19 -15.99 -15.52
N TRP A 197 2.88 -16.59 -14.54
CA TRP A 197 3.07 -15.99 -13.22
C TRP A 197 4.23 -14.99 -13.28
N ILE A 198 3.97 -13.73 -12.92
CA ILE A 198 4.92 -12.63 -13.07
C ILE A 198 5.72 -12.46 -11.78
N LEU A 199 6.95 -12.96 -11.76
CA LEU A 199 7.90 -12.74 -10.69
C LEU A 199 9.27 -12.47 -11.30
N HIS A 200 9.66 -11.21 -11.29
CA HIS A 200 10.89 -10.73 -11.89
C HIS A 200 12.06 -10.85 -10.90
N GLU A 201 13.28 -10.98 -11.42
CA GLU A 201 14.48 -11.03 -10.56
C GLU A 201 14.83 -9.63 -10.05
N PRO A 202 15.34 -9.49 -8.82
CA PRO A 202 15.78 -8.21 -8.30
C PRO A 202 16.87 -7.62 -9.17
N TRP A 203 16.83 -6.30 -9.31
CA TRP A 203 17.88 -5.55 -9.99
C TRP A 203 18.49 -4.50 -9.08
N TYR A 204 19.62 -3.99 -9.54
CA TYR A 204 20.49 -3.09 -8.81
C TYR A 204 19.92 -1.68 -8.63
N TYR A 205 18.92 -1.31 -9.41
CA TYR A 205 18.08 -0.11 -9.27
C TYR A 205 16.69 -0.42 -9.79
N GLY A 206 15.72 0.42 -9.41
CA GLY A 206 14.32 0.26 -9.77
C GLY A 206 13.64 -0.92 -9.08
N GLU A 207 12.33 -0.88 -9.11
CA GLU A 207 11.42 -1.81 -8.47
C GLU A 207 11.16 -2.94 -9.46
N HIS A 208 11.04 -4.17 -8.96
CA HIS A 208 10.91 -5.36 -9.81
C HIS A 208 9.63 -6.15 -9.53
N LEU A 209 8.98 -5.90 -8.41
CA LEU A 209 7.83 -6.67 -8.00
C LEU A 209 6.57 -6.12 -8.67
N VAL A 210 5.58 -7.00 -8.84
CA VAL A 210 4.28 -6.65 -9.41
C VAL A 210 3.22 -7.17 -8.45
N TYR A 211 2.22 -6.34 -8.18
CA TYR A 211 1.22 -6.61 -7.14
C TYR A 211 -0.21 -6.52 -7.69
N ASP A 212 -0.97 -7.59 -7.50
CA ASP A 212 -2.43 -7.47 -7.53
C ASP A 212 -2.89 -6.66 -6.32
N ALA A 213 -3.99 -5.93 -6.46
CA ALA A 213 -4.63 -5.30 -5.30
C ALA A 213 -5.17 -6.39 -4.35
N ALA A 214 -5.03 -6.18 -3.04
CA ALA A 214 -5.43 -7.12 -2.01
C ALA A 214 -5.92 -6.40 -0.74
N ASP A 215 -6.64 -7.13 0.10
CA ASP A 215 -7.03 -6.65 1.42
C ASP A 215 -6.13 -7.29 2.49
N TYR A 216 -5.72 -6.50 3.48
CA TYR A 216 -4.80 -6.92 4.54
C TYR A 216 -5.40 -6.68 5.91
N GLN A 217 -5.25 -7.68 6.78
CA GLN A 217 -5.42 -7.57 8.22
C GLN A 217 -4.14 -8.09 8.89
N VAL A 218 -3.40 -7.19 9.53
CA VAL A 218 -2.11 -7.52 10.16
C VAL A 218 -2.17 -7.21 11.65
N ASP A 219 -2.14 -8.26 12.46
CA ASP A 219 -2.11 -8.15 13.91
C ASP A 219 -0.66 -8.20 14.39
N VAL A 220 -0.17 -7.08 14.92
CA VAL A 220 1.21 -6.94 15.39
C VAL A 220 1.25 -7.00 16.92
N LYS A 221 2.05 -7.94 17.43
CA LYS A 221 2.34 -8.13 18.85
C LYS A 221 3.84 -8.12 19.08
N PHE A 222 4.29 -7.45 20.15
CA PHE A 222 5.69 -7.50 20.58
C PHE A 222 5.88 -8.51 21.71
N THR A 223 7.00 -9.25 21.70
CA THR A 223 7.32 -10.21 22.78
C THR A 223 7.52 -9.51 24.11
N ASP A 224 8.16 -8.35 24.12
CA ASP A 224 8.25 -7.44 25.26
C ASP A 224 7.37 -6.19 25.05
N SER A 225 6.11 -6.29 25.47
CA SER A 225 5.16 -5.17 25.41
C SER A 225 5.57 -3.94 26.23
N ALA A 226 6.39 -4.09 27.28
CA ALA A 226 6.81 -2.96 28.12
C ALA A 226 7.87 -2.09 27.44
N ALA A 227 8.60 -2.66 26.48
CA ALA A 227 9.60 -1.99 25.67
C ALA A 227 9.22 -1.99 24.17
N ALA A 228 7.92 -2.00 23.85
CA ALA A 228 7.45 -1.96 22.48
C ALA A 228 7.87 -0.66 21.77
N PRO A 229 8.40 -0.73 20.53
CA PRO A 229 8.72 0.45 19.73
C PRO A 229 7.45 1.17 19.23
N ILE A 230 7.62 2.41 18.76
CA ILE A 230 6.59 3.08 17.97
C ILE A 230 6.58 2.45 16.57
N VAL A 231 5.38 2.17 16.06
CA VAL A 231 5.16 1.55 14.75
C VAL A 231 4.54 2.56 13.78
N ALA A 232 5.14 2.65 12.60
CA ALA A 232 4.55 3.23 11.40
C ALA A 232 4.16 2.07 10.47
N ALA A 233 2.95 2.05 9.93
CA ALA A 233 2.50 0.94 9.09
C ALA A 233 1.50 1.39 8.03
N SER A 234 1.36 0.57 7.00
CA SER A 234 0.24 0.63 6.08
C SER A 234 -1.09 0.45 6.82
N GLY A 235 -2.10 1.24 6.47
CA GLY A 235 -3.46 1.10 7.01
C GLY A 235 -3.68 1.79 8.35
N PHE A 236 -4.92 1.67 8.85
CA PHE A 236 -5.34 2.35 10.07
C PHE A 236 -5.15 1.42 11.29
N PRO A 237 -4.56 1.90 12.40
CA PRO A 237 -4.36 1.10 13.60
C PRO A 237 -5.64 0.98 14.43
N GLU A 238 -5.93 -0.24 14.89
CA GLU A 238 -6.95 -0.58 15.88
C GLU A 238 -6.27 -1.26 17.08
N GLN A 239 -6.40 -0.67 18.27
CA GLN A 239 -5.85 -1.25 19.49
C GLN A 239 -6.70 -2.45 19.93
N LEU A 240 -6.09 -3.63 19.99
CA LEU A 240 -6.67 -4.84 20.58
C LEU A 240 -6.14 -5.06 22.00
N ALA A 241 -6.57 -6.15 22.65
CA ALA A 241 -6.22 -6.44 24.03
C ALA A 241 -4.70 -6.68 24.24
N ASP A 242 -4.04 -7.38 23.32
CA ASP A 242 -2.62 -7.74 23.40
C ASP A 242 -1.84 -7.50 22.10
N SER A 243 -2.44 -6.83 21.13
CA SER A 243 -1.85 -6.52 19.82
C SER A 243 -2.44 -5.23 19.25
N ILE A 244 -1.87 -4.76 18.14
CA ILE A 244 -2.43 -3.70 17.30
C ILE A 244 -2.77 -4.32 15.95
N ARG A 245 -4.03 -4.17 15.52
CA ARG A 245 -4.46 -4.58 14.19
C ARG A 245 -4.34 -3.42 13.22
N TYR A 246 -3.71 -3.68 12.08
CA TYR A 246 -3.72 -2.77 10.95
C TYR A 246 -4.61 -3.35 9.86
N SER A 247 -5.49 -2.54 9.31
CA SER A 247 -6.37 -2.95 8.21
C SER A 247 -6.30 -1.96 7.05
N ILE A 248 -6.17 -2.49 5.85
CA ILE A 248 -6.17 -1.75 4.59
C ILE A 248 -6.78 -2.62 3.49
N THR A 249 -7.58 -2.01 2.62
CA THR A 249 -8.28 -2.70 1.52
C THR A 249 -7.83 -2.16 0.19
N ALA A 250 -7.84 -2.99 -0.85
CA ALA A 250 -7.39 -2.61 -2.20
C ALA A 250 -5.95 -2.07 -2.26
N ALA A 251 -5.08 -2.54 -1.36
CA ALA A 251 -3.67 -2.16 -1.31
C ALA A 251 -2.81 -3.07 -2.20
N ARG A 252 -1.65 -2.59 -2.63
CA ARG A 252 -0.63 -3.35 -3.38
C ARG A 252 0.31 -4.10 -2.46
N SER A 253 0.65 -3.48 -1.34
CA SER A 253 1.63 -4.04 -0.41
C SER A 253 1.38 -3.52 1.00
N PHE A 254 1.75 -4.34 1.99
CA PHE A 254 1.72 -3.95 3.40
C PHE A 254 3.14 -3.79 3.94
N ALA A 255 3.49 -2.58 4.38
CA ALA A 255 4.78 -2.29 5.00
C ALA A 255 4.61 -1.82 6.44
N LEU A 256 5.64 -2.06 7.26
CA LEU A 256 5.77 -1.41 8.55
C LEU A 256 7.22 -1.10 8.90
N ALA A 257 7.41 -0.04 9.67
CA ALA A 257 8.66 0.31 10.32
C ALA A 257 8.44 0.46 11.83
N ALA A 258 9.43 0.07 12.61
CA ALA A 258 9.38 0.17 14.06
C ALA A 258 10.67 0.76 14.62
N SER A 259 10.55 1.69 15.57
CA SER A 259 11.69 2.24 16.30
C SER A 259 11.29 2.71 17.70
N ARG A 260 12.18 2.48 18.68
CA ARG A 260 12.07 3.10 20.02
C ARG A 260 12.48 4.57 20.03
N GLU A 261 13.08 5.07 18.94
CA GLU A 261 13.58 6.44 18.82
C GLU A 261 12.65 7.36 18.01
N PHE A 262 11.60 6.83 17.38
CA PHE A 262 10.72 7.67 16.58
C PHE A 262 10.07 8.79 17.41
N GLN A 263 10.06 9.96 16.82
CA GLN A 263 9.17 11.06 17.14
C GLN A 263 8.09 11.11 16.06
N VAL A 264 6.88 11.52 16.44
CA VAL A 264 5.73 11.52 15.53
C VAL A 264 5.08 12.90 15.52
N SER A 265 4.92 13.45 14.33
CA SER A 265 4.03 14.59 14.07
C SER A 265 2.86 14.12 13.20
N SER A 266 1.66 14.61 13.43
CA SER A 266 0.48 14.21 12.65
C SER A 266 -0.41 15.39 12.29
N THR A 267 -1.10 15.28 11.16
CA THR A 267 -2.11 16.23 10.70
C THR A 267 -3.27 15.50 10.02
N GLN A 268 -4.37 16.20 9.83
CA GLN A 268 -5.58 15.67 9.23
C GLN A 268 -5.89 16.41 7.92
N VAL A 269 -6.10 15.68 6.84
CA VAL A 269 -6.58 16.22 5.55
C VAL A 269 -7.90 15.54 5.21
N GLY A 270 -9.01 16.26 5.35
CA GLY A 270 -10.34 15.63 5.25
C GLY A 270 -10.49 14.53 6.31
N ASP A 271 -10.75 13.29 5.88
CA ASP A 271 -10.82 12.11 6.74
C ASP A 271 -9.54 11.24 6.73
N VAL A 272 -8.46 11.75 6.14
CA VAL A 272 -7.14 11.09 6.11
C VAL A 272 -6.23 11.61 7.23
N ASN A 273 -5.77 10.71 8.10
CA ASN A 273 -4.74 11.00 9.10
C ASN A 273 -3.34 10.76 8.51
N ILE A 274 -2.52 11.81 8.43
CA ILE A 274 -1.15 11.74 7.92
C ILE A 274 -0.20 11.85 9.10
N SER A 275 0.76 10.93 9.21
CA SER A 275 1.72 10.89 10.32
C SER A 275 3.14 10.80 9.77
N SER A 276 4.03 11.70 10.21
CA SER A 276 5.46 11.65 9.92
C SER A 276 6.23 11.13 11.13
N TYR A 277 7.03 10.10 10.88
CA TYR A 277 7.87 9.39 11.83
C TYR A 277 9.34 9.71 11.52
N TYR A 278 10.05 10.29 12.48
CA TYR A 278 11.42 10.77 12.29
C TYR A 278 12.25 10.59 13.57
N PHE A 279 13.57 10.64 13.45
CA PHE A 279 14.47 10.48 14.61
C PHE A 279 14.68 11.81 15.36
N PRO A 280 15.16 11.76 16.62
CA PRO A 280 15.51 12.98 17.36
C PRO A 280 16.48 13.85 16.56
N PHE A 281 16.36 15.18 16.75
CA PHE A 281 17.10 16.22 16.02
C PHE A 281 16.65 16.47 14.56
N TYR A 282 15.68 15.71 14.04
CA TYR A 282 15.12 15.92 12.70
C TYR A 282 13.71 16.53 12.68
N GLU A 283 13.26 17.12 13.79
CA GLU A 283 11.89 17.63 13.94
C GLU A 283 11.46 18.59 12.83
N LYS A 284 12.34 19.52 12.43
CA LYS A 284 12.02 20.46 11.35
C LYS A 284 11.82 19.75 9.99
N GLY A 285 12.67 18.77 9.69
CA GLY A 285 12.52 17.96 8.48
C GLY A 285 11.25 17.10 8.53
N GLY A 286 10.96 16.50 9.69
CA GLY A 286 9.73 15.71 9.90
C GLY A 286 8.46 16.53 9.70
N GLN A 287 8.42 17.74 10.26
CA GLN A 287 7.31 18.67 10.07
C GLN A 287 7.20 19.17 8.63
N ALA A 288 8.32 19.43 7.96
CA ALA A 288 8.32 19.85 6.55
C ALA A 288 7.83 18.74 5.62
N ALA A 289 8.27 17.49 5.82
CA ALA A 289 7.79 16.33 5.09
C ALA A 289 6.29 16.13 5.32
N LEU A 290 5.82 16.23 6.57
CA LEU A 290 4.39 16.15 6.90
C LEU A 290 3.57 17.23 6.17
N GLN A 291 4.04 18.48 6.20
CA GLN A 291 3.36 19.59 5.55
C GLN A 291 3.28 19.41 4.03
N ALA A 292 4.42 19.16 3.39
CA ALA A 292 4.49 18.97 1.94
C ALA A 292 3.58 17.83 1.46
N SER A 293 3.55 16.73 2.21
CA SER A 293 2.73 15.56 1.86
C SER A 293 1.24 15.81 2.08
N ALA A 294 0.87 16.58 3.11
CA ALA A 294 -0.52 17.01 3.33
C ALA A 294 -1.02 17.94 2.22
N GLU A 295 -0.18 18.89 1.80
CA GLU A 295 -0.47 19.80 0.68
C GLU A 295 -0.54 19.03 -0.65
N ALA A 296 0.39 18.11 -0.90
CA ALA A 296 0.38 17.24 -2.08
C ALA A 296 -0.86 16.35 -2.12
N LEU A 297 -1.25 15.74 -1.00
CA LEU A 297 -2.48 14.92 -0.93
C LEU A 297 -3.72 15.74 -1.34
N GLN A 298 -3.82 17.01 -0.91
CA GLN A 298 -4.91 17.90 -1.31
C GLN A 298 -4.89 18.21 -2.80
N VAL A 299 -3.72 18.58 -3.34
CA VAL A 299 -3.54 18.89 -4.76
C VAL A 299 -3.88 17.67 -5.62
N TYR A 300 -3.28 16.52 -5.35
CA TYR A 300 -3.49 15.31 -6.16
C TYR A 300 -4.92 14.79 -6.04
N SER A 301 -5.54 14.92 -4.86
CA SER A 301 -6.98 14.61 -4.71
C SER A 301 -7.88 15.46 -5.61
N GLN A 302 -7.53 16.74 -5.78
CA GLN A 302 -8.27 17.66 -6.64
C GLN A 302 -8.06 17.39 -8.13
N TYR A 303 -6.82 17.10 -8.54
CA TYR A 303 -6.47 17.00 -9.96
C TYR A 303 -6.62 15.59 -10.54
N TYR A 304 -6.40 14.53 -9.75
CA TYR A 304 -6.43 13.14 -10.22
C TYR A 304 -7.69 12.40 -9.78
N GLY A 305 -8.16 12.65 -8.55
CA GLY A 305 -9.31 11.97 -7.95
C GLY A 305 -9.02 11.56 -6.52
N PRO A 306 -10.00 10.98 -5.80
CA PRO A 306 -9.89 10.75 -4.36
C PRO A 306 -8.74 9.79 -3.99
N TYR A 307 -8.11 10.05 -2.83
CA TYR A 307 -7.25 9.09 -2.16
C TYR A 307 -8.08 7.95 -1.55
N SER A 308 -7.61 6.71 -1.66
CA SER A 308 -8.37 5.50 -1.31
C SER A 308 -8.35 5.14 0.18
N HIS A 309 -7.38 5.65 0.94
CA HIS A 309 -7.15 5.21 2.33
C HIS A 309 -7.46 6.29 3.37
N LYS A 310 -7.46 5.91 4.65
CA LYS A 310 -7.73 6.81 5.79
C LYS A 310 -6.49 7.18 6.59
N SER A 311 -5.35 6.63 6.22
CA SER A 311 -4.06 6.96 6.82
C SER A 311 -2.98 7.10 5.74
N LEU A 312 -1.90 7.80 6.08
CA LEU A 312 -0.66 7.84 5.32
C LEU A 312 0.52 7.97 6.29
N ALA A 313 1.43 7.00 6.28
CA ALA A 313 2.63 6.99 7.11
C ALA A 313 3.87 7.44 6.30
N ILE A 314 4.52 8.50 6.77
CA ILE A 314 5.73 9.09 6.18
C ILE A 314 6.89 8.74 7.08
N VAL A 315 7.82 7.92 6.64
CA VAL A 315 8.88 7.39 7.51
C VAL A 315 10.25 7.87 7.06
N MET A 316 10.97 8.56 7.93
CA MET A 316 12.40 8.77 7.74
C MET A 316 13.11 7.41 7.79
N GLY A 317 13.69 6.99 6.67
CA GLY A 317 14.54 5.81 6.63
C GLY A 317 15.89 6.10 7.28
N ASP A 318 16.46 5.14 8.01
CA ASP A 318 17.88 5.16 8.41
C ASP A 318 18.79 4.67 7.24
N PHE A 319 18.43 5.08 6.02
CA PHE A 319 19.02 4.71 4.74
C PHE A 319 18.78 5.81 3.71
N ASN A 320 19.46 5.77 2.56
CA ASN A 320 19.44 6.85 1.55
C ASN A 320 18.61 6.50 0.31
N ASP A 321 17.36 6.06 0.50
CA ASP A 321 16.41 5.80 -0.59
C ASP A 321 15.00 6.29 -0.26
N GLY A 322 14.23 6.63 -1.29
CA GLY A 322 12.77 6.77 -1.23
C GLY A 322 12.14 5.45 -1.64
N MET A 323 10.98 5.10 -1.08
CA MET A 323 10.30 3.85 -1.47
C MET A 323 8.84 3.90 -1.08
N GLU A 324 7.99 3.69 -2.07
CA GLU A 324 6.54 3.71 -2.00
C GLU A 324 5.93 2.36 -1.60
N PHE A 325 4.91 2.40 -0.75
CA PHE A 325 4.03 1.29 -0.42
C PHE A 325 2.59 1.81 -0.30
N SER A 326 1.62 0.94 -0.08
CA SER A 326 0.24 1.39 0.14
C SER A 326 0.09 2.10 1.49
N ALA A 327 -0.39 3.34 1.47
CA ALA A 327 -0.59 4.19 2.66
C ALA A 327 0.66 4.37 3.52
N PHE A 328 1.85 4.17 2.95
CA PHE A 328 3.12 4.18 3.65
C PHE A 328 4.24 4.48 2.65
N TYR A 329 5.24 5.27 3.02
CA TYR A 329 6.48 5.36 2.26
C TYR A 329 7.67 5.78 3.11
N TYR A 330 8.86 5.50 2.61
CA TYR A 330 10.11 5.98 3.19
C TYR A 330 10.62 7.23 2.50
N LEU A 331 11.32 8.07 3.27
CA LEU A 331 12.09 9.19 2.78
C LEU A 331 13.57 9.00 3.14
N PRO A 332 14.50 9.36 2.23
CA PRO A 332 15.92 9.11 2.43
C PRO A 332 16.49 9.97 3.55
N LYS A 333 17.33 9.39 4.41
CA LYS A 333 18.05 10.07 5.48
C LYS A 333 18.80 11.31 4.97
N SER A 334 19.46 11.19 3.83
CA SER A 334 20.21 12.29 3.21
C SER A 334 19.36 13.53 2.91
N ALA A 335 18.06 13.37 2.60
CA ALA A 335 17.17 14.50 2.38
C ALA A 335 16.89 15.26 3.68
N TYR A 336 16.78 14.55 4.81
CA TYR A 336 16.69 15.17 6.14
C TYR A 336 18.02 15.82 6.56
N ASP A 337 19.16 15.16 6.30
CA ASP A 337 20.48 15.70 6.62
C ASP A 337 20.80 17.01 5.89
N LEU A 338 20.31 17.13 4.65
CA LEU A 338 20.51 18.30 3.79
C LEU A 338 19.42 19.36 3.93
N TYR A 339 18.40 19.14 4.78
CA TYR A 339 17.29 20.06 4.92
C TYR A 339 17.72 21.36 5.61
N GLN A 340 17.42 22.50 4.98
CA GLN A 340 17.80 23.84 5.46
C GLN A 340 16.58 24.77 5.63
N ASP A 341 15.50 24.24 6.21
CA ASP A 341 14.29 25.02 6.52
C ASP A 341 13.65 25.71 5.29
N SER A 342 13.62 25.01 4.15
CA SER A 342 13.11 25.54 2.88
C SER A 342 12.36 24.48 2.06
N PHE A 343 11.26 24.89 1.42
CA PHE A 343 10.54 24.07 0.44
C PHE A 343 11.30 23.92 -0.89
N ALA A 344 12.34 24.73 -1.10
CA ALA A 344 13.33 24.51 -2.14
C ALA A 344 14.36 23.46 -1.67
N SER A 345 13.90 22.22 -1.44
CA SER A 345 14.72 21.14 -0.92
C SER A 345 14.40 19.79 -1.56
N LEU A 346 15.38 18.88 -1.52
CA LEU A 346 15.19 17.48 -1.92
C LEU A 346 14.13 16.79 -1.04
N LEU A 347 14.08 17.13 0.26
CA LEU A 347 13.10 16.53 1.18
C LEU A 347 11.66 16.83 0.74
N THR A 348 11.37 18.07 0.39
CA THR A 348 10.06 18.45 -0.14
C THR A 348 9.77 17.73 -1.46
N ALA A 349 10.70 17.77 -2.41
CA ALA A 349 10.52 17.15 -3.72
C ALA A 349 10.24 15.63 -3.62
N VAL A 350 11.01 14.90 -2.82
CA VAL A 350 10.80 13.46 -2.63
C VAL A 350 9.53 13.19 -1.83
N ALA A 351 9.21 13.96 -0.79
CA ALA A 351 7.96 13.79 -0.04
C ALA A 351 6.70 13.90 -0.93
N VAL A 352 6.69 14.84 -1.87
CA VAL A 352 5.55 15.00 -2.80
C VAL A 352 5.59 14.01 -3.97
N HIS A 353 6.76 13.46 -4.32
CA HIS A 353 6.92 12.32 -5.24
C HIS A 353 6.31 11.06 -4.65
N GLU A 354 6.73 10.67 -3.44
CA GLU A 354 6.21 9.49 -2.75
C GLU A 354 4.71 9.58 -2.44
N THR A 355 4.22 10.80 -2.16
CA THR A 355 2.77 11.04 -2.03
C THR A 355 2.03 10.79 -3.35
N ALA A 356 2.65 11.07 -4.50
CA ALA A 356 2.03 10.86 -5.81
C ALA A 356 1.90 9.37 -6.16
N HIS A 357 2.79 8.52 -5.64
CA HIS A 357 2.69 7.07 -5.81
C HIS A 357 1.41 6.47 -5.21
N GLN A 358 0.75 7.19 -4.30
CA GLN A 358 -0.59 6.82 -3.80
C GLN A 358 -1.70 6.89 -4.87
N TRP A 359 -1.42 7.45 -6.04
CA TRP A 359 -2.23 7.35 -7.24
C TRP A 359 -1.54 6.50 -8.31
N TRP A 360 -0.25 6.75 -8.54
CA TRP A 360 0.57 6.15 -9.59
C TRP A 360 1.51 5.09 -9.02
N PHE A 361 0.99 3.88 -8.86
CA PHE A 361 1.57 2.66 -8.27
C PHE A 361 0.45 2.00 -7.46
N GLU A 362 -0.07 2.75 -6.48
CA GLU A 362 -1.01 2.22 -5.49
C GLU A 362 -2.39 1.96 -6.12
N GLN A 363 -3.07 3.02 -6.58
CA GLN A 363 -4.37 2.87 -7.24
C GLN A 363 -4.22 2.35 -8.66
N VAL A 364 -3.29 2.89 -9.44
CA VAL A 364 -2.94 2.42 -10.79
C VAL A 364 -1.55 1.81 -10.75
N ALA A 365 -1.47 0.48 -10.72
CA ALA A 365 -0.18 -0.21 -10.73
C ALA A 365 0.36 -0.37 -12.16
N ASN A 366 1.60 -0.82 -12.25
CA ASN A 366 2.30 -1.18 -13.47
C ASN A 366 3.21 -2.38 -13.18
N ASP A 367 3.72 -2.99 -14.25
CA ASP A 367 4.88 -3.87 -14.13
C ASP A 367 6.11 -2.98 -13.89
N GLN A 368 6.52 -2.81 -12.63
CA GLN A 368 7.61 -1.89 -12.27
C GLN A 368 8.96 -2.31 -12.89
N ALA A 369 9.15 -3.60 -13.20
CA ALA A 369 10.38 -4.05 -13.84
C ALA A 369 10.44 -3.66 -15.32
N LEU A 370 9.33 -3.83 -16.03
CA LEU A 370 9.28 -3.71 -17.49
C LEU A 370 8.75 -2.36 -17.99
N GLN A 371 7.91 -1.69 -17.20
CA GLN A 371 7.30 -0.40 -17.52
C GLN A 371 7.36 0.58 -16.32
N PRO A 372 8.55 0.79 -15.70
CA PRO A 372 8.70 1.68 -14.53
C PRO A 372 8.38 3.15 -14.81
N TRP A 373 8.28 3.55 -16.07
CA TRP A 373 7.97 4.95 -16.37
C TRP A 373 6.52 5.31 -16.04
N LEU A 374 5.61 4.33 -15.99
CA LEU A 374 4.18 4.58 -15.80
C LEU A 374 3.88 5.18 -14.44
N ASP A 375 4.50 4.68 -13.38
CA ASP A 375 4.47 5.29 -12.05
C ASP A 375 5.50 6.42 -11.95
N GLU A 376 6.75 6.20 -12.33
CA GLU A 376 7.83 7.14 -11.99
C GLU A 376 7.80 8.45 -12.76
N SER A 377 7.43 8.44 -14.03
CA SER A 377 7.23 9.67 -14.79
C SER A 377 6.04 10.47 -14.24
N LEU A 378 4.95 9.79 -13.87
CA LEU A 378 3.75 10.45 -13.34
C LEU A 378 3.98 11.00 -11.93
N ALA A 379 4.71 10.28 -11.08
CA ALA A 379 5.11 10.76 -9.75
C ALA A 379 6.06 11.96 -9.86
N THR A 380 7.08 11.88 -10.71
CA THR A 380 8.01 13.00 -10.96
C THR A 380 7.28 14.23 -11.50
N TYR A 381 6.34 14.04 -12.44
CA TYR A 381 5.55 15.15 -12.97
C TYR A 381 4.51 15.70 -11.98
N SER A 382 4.11 14.88 -11.00
CA SER A 382 3.28 15.34 -9.89
C SER A 382 4.04 16.31 -8.98
N GLU A 383 5.37 16.13 -8.80
CA GLU A 383 6.21 17.13 -8.12
C GLU A 383 6.08 18.51 -8.83
N ARG A 384 6.15 18.53 -10.18
CA ARG A 384 5.96 19.76 -10.97
C ARG A 384 4.58 20.37 -10.77
N ILE A 385 3.53 19.57 -10.66
CA ILE A 385 2.16 20.05 -10.39
C ILE A 385 2.08 20.64 -8.98
N TYR A 386 2.67 19.98 -7.97
CA TYR A 386 2.76 20.50 -6.61
C TYR A 386 3.40 21.89 -6.57
N TYR A 387 4.59 22.05 -7.18
CA TYR A 387 5.27 23.35 -7.19
C TYR A 387 4.46 24.42 -7.93
N GLU A 388 3.80 24.11 -9.05
CA GLU A 388 2.91 25.08 -9.71
C GLU A 388 1.77 25.57 -8.80
N LYS A 389 1.20 24.69 -7.97
CA LYS A 389 0.01 25.01 -7.17
C LYS A 389 0.32 25.60 -5.80
N VAL A 390 1.39 25.13 -5.16
CA VAL A 390 1.69 25.46 -3.76
C VAL A 390 2.84 26.47 -3.65
N HIS A 391 3.87 26.33 -4.49
CA HIS A 391 5.06 27.20 -4.48
C HIS A 391 5.47 27.62 -5.91
N PRO A 392 4.63 28.37 -6.64
CA PRO A 392 4.87 28.70 -8.05
C PRO A 392 6.16 29.51 -8.26
N ASP A 393 6.62 30.22 -7.24
CA ASP A 393 7.90 30.93 -7.22
C ASP A 393 9.12 29.99 -7.26
N LEU A 394 8.96 28.74 -6.79
CA LEU A 394 10.00 27.72 -6.77
C LEU A 394 9.96 26.78 -7.98
N LEU A 395 8.96 26.87 -8.86
CA LEU A 395 8.82 25.97 -10.00
C LEU A 395 10.05 25.99 -10.93
N SER A 396 10.58 27.17 -11.24
CA SER A 396 11.80 27.28 -12.05
C SER A 396 13.04 26.69 -11.36
N TRP A 397 13.14 26.85 -10.04
CA TRP A 397 14.19 26.22 -9.24
C TRP A 397 14.05 24.70 -9.29
N TRP A 398 12.83 24.18 -9.13
CA TRP A 398 12.56 22.75 -9.16
C TRP A 398 12.96 22.16 -10.52
N TRP A 399 12.54 22.77 -11.63
CA TRP A 399 12.90 22.30 -12.98
C TRP A 399 14.42 22.20 -13.15
N MET A 400 15.13 23.26 -12.76
CA MET A 400 16.59 23.31 -12.83
C MET A 400 17.26 22.26 -11.92
N TYR A 401 16.91 22.25 -10.64
CA TYR A 401 17.58 21.44 -9.61
C TYR A 401 17.21 19.96 -9.68
N ARG A 402 15.92 19.66 -9.89
CA ARG A 402 15.41 18.29 -9.88
C ARG A 402 15.65 17.58 -11.20
N ILE A 403 15.53 18.30 -12.33
CA ILE A 403 15.51 17.67 -13.65
C ILE A 403 16.72 18.10 -14.51
N ASP A 404 16.85 19.38 -14.86
CA ASP A 404 17.75 19.82 -15.93
C ASP A 404 19.24 19.71 -15.56
N ILE A 405 19.60 19.81 -14.27
CA ILE A 405 20.99 19.66 -13.81
C ILE A 405 21.60 18.30 -14.22
N TYR A 406 20.77 17.29 -14.44
CA TYR A 406 21.18 15.95 -14.83
C TYR A 406 21.28 15.74 -16.34
N ASN A 407 20.87 16.73 -17.15
CA ASN A 407 20.82 16.67 -18.61
C ASN A 407 20.22 15.33 -19.11
N PRO A 408 18.94 15.04 -18.78
CA PRO A 408 18.38 13.69 -18.91
C PRO A 408 18.30 13.22 -20.37
N GLN A 409 18.69 11.96 -20.59
CA GLN A 409 18.72 11.30 -21.91
C GLN A 409 18.16 9.88 -21.79
N GLY A 410 17.90 9.24 -22.93
CA GLY A 410 17.35 7.88 -23.01
C GLY A 410 15.90 7.84 -23.45
N PHE A 411 15.38 6.62 -23.61
CA PHE A 411 13.97 6.38 -23.91
C PHE A 411 13.18 6.15 -22.63
N VAL A 412 12.00 6.75 -22.55
CA VAL A 412 11.14 6.72 -21.36
C VAL A 412 10.73 5.29 -21.01
N ASP A 413 10.43 4.45 -21.99
CA ASP A 413 10.04 3.04 -21.81
C ASP A 413 11.22 2.06 -21.61
N ILE A 414 12.25 2.50 -20.90
CA ILE A 414 13.37 1.64 -20.51
C ILE A 414 12.96 0.70 -19.36
N PRO A 415 13.16 -0.64 -19.48
CA PRO A 415 12.99 -1.54 -18.35
C PRO A 415 14.18 -1.43 -17.39
N ILE A 416 14.02 -1.85 -16.13
CA ILE A 416 15.08 -1.78 -15.11
C ILE A 416 16.34 -2.55 -15.54
N TYR A 417 16.19 -3.63 -16.32
CA TYR A 417 17.32 -4.45 -16.79
C TYR A 417 18.16 -3.84 -17.90
N ALA A 418 17.63 -2.82 -18.59
CA ALA A 418 18.30 -2.17 -19.71
C ALA A 418 19.02 -0.89 -19.29
N GLY A 419 18.87 -0.45 -18.04
CA GLY A 419 19.62 0.67 -17.50
C GLY A 419 21.13 0.40 -17.57
N GLN A 420 21.92 1.41 -17.88
CA GLN A 420 23.38 1.32 -17.81
C GLN A 420 23.90 1.88 -16.47
N GLY A 421 23.11 1.69 -15.41
CA GLY A 421 23.34 2.24 -14.07
C GLY A 421 22.15 3.07 -13.58
N PHE A 422 22.17 3.36 -12.27
CA PHE A 422 21.10 4.11 -11.59
C PHE A 422 20.81 5.46 -12.27
N ARG A 423 21.85 6.29 -12.52
CA ARG A 423 21.65 7.62 -13.11
C ARG A 423 21.10 7.58 -14.54
N PRO A 424 21.64 6.79 -15.50
CA PRO A 424 21.02 6.65 -16.82
C PRO A 424 19.57 6.16 -16.76
N TYR A 425 19.25 5.22 -15.86
CA TYR A 425 17.89 4.73 -15.65
C TYR A 425 16.96 5.85 -15.17
N THR A 426 17.30 6.54 -14.07
CA THR A 426 16.47 7.64 -13.54
C THR A 426 16.30 8.77 -14.56
N ASN A 427 17.38 9.13 -15.27
CA ASN A 427 17.33 10.15 -16.31
C ASN A 427 16.29 9.81 -17.41
N ALA A 428 16.15 8.53 -17.75
CA ALA A 428 15.24 8.06 -18.77
C ALA A 428 13.79 7.90 -18.25
N ALA A 429 13.58 7.06 -17.24
CA ALA A 429 12.24 6.69 -16.77
C ALA A 429 11.52 7.79 -15.96
N TYR A 430 12.26 8.74 -15.36
CA TYR A 430 11.70 9.78 -14.48
C TYR A 430 11.77 11.14 -15.17
N PHE A 431 12.98 11.59 -15.48
CA PHE A 431 13.25 12.98 -15.88
C PHE A 431 12.89 13.26 -17.34
N ARG A 432 13.26 12.34 -18.25
CA ARG A 432 12.75 12.38 -19.63
C ARG A 432 11.25 12.12 -19.70
N GLY A 433 10.71 11.33 -18.77
CA GLY A 433 9.28 11.18 -18.53
C GLY A 433 8.58 12.49 -18.19
N ALA A 434 9.11 13.27 -17.25
CA ALA A 434 8.58 14.58 -16.89
C ALA A 434 8.60 15.56 -18.07
N HIS A 435 9.68 15.57 -18.87
CA HIS A 435 9.71 16.36 -20.11
C HIS A 435 8.66 15.89 -21.13
N PHE A 436 8.42 14.58 -21.27
CA PHE A 436 7.35 14.07 -22.15
C PHE A 436 5.99 14.58 -21.71
N LEU A 437 5.69 14.47 -20.41
CA LEU A 437 4.41 14.90 -19.84
C LEU A 437 4.22 16.42 -19.95
N GLU A 438 5.29 17.22 -19.78
CA GLU A 438 5.24 18.67 -19.99
C GLU A 438 4.97 19.02 -21.47
N ASP A 439 5.73 18.45 -22.41
CA ASP A 439 5.52 18.66 -23.85
C ASP A 439 4.11 18.23 -24.27
N LEU A 440 3.61 17.12 -23.72
CA LEU A 440 2.27 16.61 -23.96
C LEU A 440 1.21 17.58 -23.43
N ARG A 441 1.32 18.00 -22.16
CA ARG A 441 0.38 18.95 -21.53
C ARG A 441 0.34 20.26 -22.29
N ILE A 442 1.49 20.81 -22.69
CA ILE A 442 1.56 22.02 -23.52
C ILE A 442 0.84 21.82 -24.86
N ARG A 443 1.00 20.65 -25.50
CA ARG A 443 0.41 20.34 -26.81
C ARG A 443 -1.11 20.18 -26.75
N ILE A 444 -1.64 19.52 -25.72
CA ILE A 444 -3.07 19.16 -25.64
C ILE A 444 -3.89 20.10 -24.75
N GLY A 445 -3.23 20.91 -23.94
CA GLY A 445 -3.84 21.85 -22.98
C GLY A 445 -4.20 21.19 -21.65
N ASP A 446 -4.32 22.02 -20.61
CA ASP A 446 -4.58 21.61 -19.23
C ASP A 446 -5.87 20.78 -19.09
N ASP A 447 -6.98 21.24 -19.68
CA ASP A 447 -8.28 20.58 -19.53
C ASP A 447 -8.25 19.14 -20.05
N ALA A 448 -7.68 18.92 -21.24
CA ALA A 448 -7.54 17.59 -21.82
C ALA A 448 -6.56 16.72 -21.02
N PHE A 449 -5.44 17.30 -20.57
CA PHE A 449 -4.43 16.57 -19.82
C PHE A 449 -4.94 16.07 -18.46
N PHE A 450 -5.59 16.93 -17.68
CA PHE A 450 -6.12 16.51 -16.38
C PHE A 450 -7.35 15.61 -16.52
N SER A 451 -8.20 15.82 -17.53
CA SER A 451 -9.30 14.88 -17.81
C SER A 451 -8.77 13.50 -18.18
N PHE A 452 -7.68 13.44 -18.95
CA PHE A 452 -6.96 12.20 -19.25
C PHE A 452 -6.46 11.51 -17.99
N LEU A 453 -5.75 12.21 -17.09
CA LEU A 453 -5.23 11.59 -15.86
C LEU A 453 -6.34 11.10 -14.93
N GLN A 454 -7.45 11.83 -14.83
CA GLN A 454 -8.62 11.41 -14.06
C GLN A 454 -9.24 10.13 -14.63
N ASP A 455 -9.38 10.03 -15.95
CA ASP A 455 -9.92 8.85 -16.61
C ASP A 455 -8.93 7.67 -16.60
N TYR A 456 -7.62 7.95 -16.66
CA TYR A 456 -6.57 6.97 -16.48
C TYR A 456 -6.64 6.32 -15.08
N LEU A 457 -6.84 7.13 -14.04
CA LEU A 457 -7.12 6.65 -12.68
C LEU A 457 -8.39 5.80 -12.63
N VAL A 458 -9.50 6.29 -13.18
CA VAL A 458 -10.81 5.60 -13.10
C VAL A 458 -10.81 4.26 -13.83
N GLN A 459 -10.25 4.20 -15.05
CA GLN A 459 -10.25 2.98 -15.87
C GLN A 459 -9.28 1.91 -15.37
N ASN A 460 -8.20 2.32 -14.69
CA ASN A 460 -7.14 1.41 -14.23
C ASN A 460 -7.04 1.27 -12.70
N ARG A 461 -7.99 1.80 -11.93
CA ARG A 461 -8.03 1.58 -10.48
C ARG A 461 -8.04 0.09 -10.15
N ASP A 462 -7.20 -0.30 -9.20
CA ASP A 462 -6.97 -1.67 -8.71
C ASP A 462 -6.35 -2.61 -9.77
N ARG A 463 -5.96 -2.09 -10.95
CA ARG A 463 -5.38 -2.87 -12.06
C ARG A 463 -3.89 -2.61 -12.23
N ILE A 464 -3.25 -3.48 -12.98
CA ILE A 464 -1.88 -3.32 -13.49
C ILE A 464 -2.01 -2.76 -14.92
N ALA A 465 -1.83 -1.45 -15.06
CA ALA A 465 -1.92 -0.74 -16.32
C ALA A 465 -0.71 -1.00 -17.20
N THR A 466 -0.93 -0.91 -18.51
CA THR A 466 0.14 -1.02 -19.52
C THR A 466 0.33 0.31 -20.25
N ALA A 467 1.46 0.45 -20.95
CA ALA A 467 1.67 1.57 -21.86
C ALA A 467 0.55 1.68 -22.91
N ASN A 468 0.01 0.56 -23.40
CA ASN A 468 -1.13 0.57 -24.31
C ASN A 468 -2.39 1.16 -23.66
N ASP A 469 -2.63 0.91 -22.37
CA ASP A 469 -3.74 1.54 -21.66
C ASP A 469 -3.55 3.05 -21.53
N PHE A 470 -2.33 3.50 -21.21
CA PHE A 470 -1.99 4.92 -21.13
C PHE A 470 -2.31 5.64 -22.45
N PHE A 471 -1.78 5.15 -23.58
CA PHE A 471 -1.95 5.82 -24.87
C PHE A 471 -3.36 5.67 -25.44
N ARG A 472 -4.00 4.51 -25.23
CA ARG A 472 -5.42 4.32 -25.56
C ARG A 472 -6.30 5.34 -24.84
N ILE A 473 -6.11 5.54 -23.53
CA ILE A 473 -6.92 6.48 -22.76
C ILE A 473 -6.56 7.93 -23.15
N LEU A 474 -5.27 8.25 -23.33
CA LEU A 474 -4.85 9.57 -23.82
C LEU A 474 -5.56 9.95 -25.14
N SER A 475 -5.62 9.04 -26.11
CA SER A 475 -6.28 9.29 -27.40
C SER A 475 -7.78 9.57 -27.30
N GLN A 476 -8.43 9.19 -26.20
CA GLN A 476 -9.85 9.48 -25.95
C GLN A 476 -10.08 10.94 -25.53
N HIS A 477 -9.05 11.63 -25.03
CA HIS A 477 -9.14 13.00 -24.50
C HIS A 477 -8.56 14.07 -25.42
N THR A 478 -7.94 13.69 -26.54
CA THR A 478 -7.37 14.65 -27.48
C THR A 478 -7.41 14.15 -28.93
N GLY A 479 -7.78 15.03 -29.85
CA GLY A 479 -7.62 14.82 -31.30
C GLY A 479 -6.35 15.45 -31.88
N THR A 480 -5.55 16.12 -31.04
CA THR A 480 -4.29 16.76 -31.46
C THR A 480 -3.21 15.69 -31.68
N ASP A 481 -2.54 15.72 -32.84
CA ASP A 481 -1.43 14.80 -33.11
C ASP A 481 -0.25 15.05 -32.15
N TYR A 482 0.14 13.99 -31.45
CA TYR A 482 1.29 13.91 -30.55
C TYR A 482 2.26 12.78 -30.94
N SER A 483 2.11 12.20 -32.14
CA SER A 483 2.95 11.08 -32.60
C SER A 483 4.43 11.46 -32.73
N ASP A 484 4.73 12.74 -32.94
CA ASP A 484 6.09 13.29 -32.91
C ASP A 484 6.71 13.21 -31.51
N LEU A 485 5.92 13.43 -30.45
CA LEU A 485 6.36 13.28 -29.07
C LEU A 485 6.65 11.81 -28.75
N VAL A 486 5.76 10.88 -29.16
CA VAL A 486 6.01 9.44 -28.94
C VAL A 486 7.34 9.02 -29.57
N ARG A 487 7.59 9.39 -30.84
CA ARG A 487 8.86 9.11 -31.53
C ARG A 487 10.08 9.78 -30.89
N LYS A 488 9.89 10.91 -30.21
CA LYS A 488 10.98 11.67 -29.53
C LYS A 488 11.35 11.06 -28.18
N TYR A 489 10.39 10.50 -27.45
CA TYR A 489 10.55 10.08 -26.05
C TYR A 489 10.61 8.56 -25.86
N PHE A 490 9.98 7.77 -26.73
CA PHE A 490 9.83 6.33 -26.55
C PHE A 490 10.60 5.56 -27.62
N GLN A 491 11.10 4.38 -27.24
CA GLN A 491 11.72 3.46 -28.18
C GLN A 491 10.65 2.73 -28.99
N ASN A 492 9.57 2.30 -28.32
CA ASN A 492 8.44 1.66 -28.96
C ASN A 492 7.42 2.69 -29.46
N ILE A 493 6.62 2.29 -30.43
CA ILE A 493 5.52 3.11 -30.95
C ILE A 493 4.24 2.62 -30.29
N TYR A 494 3.58 3.52 -29.57
CA TYR A 494 2.26 3.32 -29.00
C TYR A 494 1.24 4.14 -29.79
N GLN A 495 0.00 3.66 -29.89
CA GLN A 495 -1.10 4.32 -30.61
C GLN A 495 -2.21 4.71 -29.66
#